data_AF-A0A0D0IY30-F1
#
_entry.id   AF-A0A0D0IY30-F1
#
_cell.length_a   1.000
_cell.length_b   1.000
_cell.length_c   1.000
_cell.angle_alpha   90.00
_cell.angle_beta   90.00
_cell.angle_gamma   90.00
#
_symmetry.space_group_name_H-M   'P 1'
#
loop_
_entity.id
_entity.type
_entity.pdbx_description
1 polymer ?
#
loop_
_entity_poly.entity_id
_entity_poly.type
_entity_poly.pdbx_seq_one_letter_code
_entity_poly.pdbx_strand_id
1 'polypeptide(L)'
;MLKTTVLIVTAFLATAAFAAEQTFTVSGGQVSVPVGLTVQVKSVIVGDDATRVRLRASFDSHKTTFINMNDRENAYLAWADGDQNRLHMRQIDSNKWMRISNGKTMEGDLVFPGTIPDDIKNVVLVFNPGNSGEDTNAPGVTVPLELKK
;
A
#
# COMPACT_ATOMS: atom_id res chain seq x y z
N MET A 1 -6.79 50.41 -50.34
CA MET A 1 -7.23 49.00 -50.48
C MET A 1 -6.41 48.15 -49.50
N LEU A 2 -7.06 47.12 -48.98
CA LEU A 2 -6.86 46.34 -47.74
C LEU A 2 -5.41 45.91 -47.39
N LYS A 3 -5.04 46.04 -46.09
CA LYS A 3 -3.77 45.58 -45.49
C LYS A 3 -3.84 44.08 -45.19
N THR A 4 -2.81 43.33 -45.60
CA THR A 4 -2.70 41.88 -45.37
C THR A 4 -2.07 41.62 -44.00
N THR A 5 -2.85 41.11 -43.04
CA THR A 5 -2.36 40.66 -41.74
C THR A 5 -2.05 39.16 -41.83
N VAL A 6 -0.79 38.78 -41.65
CA VAL A 6 -0.37 37.38 -41.54
C VAL A 6 -0.54 36.94 -40.09
N LEU A 7 -1.39 35.94 -39.85
CA LEU A 7 -1.58 35.31 -38.55
C LEU A 7 -0.61 34.13 -38.42
N ILE A 8 0.38 34.23 -37.54
CA ILE A 8 1.27 33.12 -37.18
C ILE A 8 0.55 32.32 -36.10
N VAL A 9 0.10 31.11 -36.45
CA VAL A 9 -0.45 30.14 -35.48
C VAL A 9 0.71 29.31 -34.96
N THR A 10 1.21 29.64 -33.77
CA THR A 10 2.18 28.82 -33.05
C THR A 10 1.44 27.70 -32.34
N ALA A 11 1.50 26.49 -32.88
CA ALA A 11 0.98 25.29 -32.22
C ALA A 11 1.90 24.92 -31.05
N PHE A 12 1.47 25.18 -29.82
CA PHE A 12 2.08 24.60 -28.62
C PHE A 12 1.72 23.11 -28.55
N LEU A 13 2.66 22.24 -28.92
CA LEU A 13 2.60 20.83 -28.58
C LEU A 13 2.89 20.70 -27.09
N ALA A 14 1.84 20.60 -26.28
CA ALA A 14 1.96 20.20 -24.89
C ALA A 14 2.37 18.71 -24.85
N THR A 15 3.65 18.43 -24.70
CA THR A 15 4.13 17.11 -24.29
C THR A 15 3.70 16.90 -22.85
N ALA A 16 2.62 16.13 -22.65
CA ALA A 16 2.32 15.56 -21.35
C ALA A 16 3.47 14.60 -21.00
N ALA A 17 4.33 15.01 -20.08
CA ALA A 17 5.30 14.12 -19.47
C ALA A 17 4.52 13.09 -18.66
N PHE A 18 4.35 11.89 -19.21
CA PHE A 18 3.94 10.74 -18.41
C PHE A 18 5.10 10.44 -17.46
N ALA A 19 4.97 10.84 -16.21
CA ALA A 19 5.90 10.47 -15.16
C ALA A 19 5.87 8.94 -14.98
N ALA A 20 7.05 8.35 -14.85
CA ALA A 20 7.22 6.91 -14.88
C ALA A 20 6.90 6.29 -13.51
N GLU A 21 5.79 5.55 -13.40
CA GLU A 21 5.55 4.69 -12.24
C GLU A 21 6.72 3.71 -12.06
N GLN A 22 7.28 3.64 -10.86
CA GLN A 22 8.34 2.68 -10.54
C GLN A 22 7.71 1.43 -9.93
N THR A 23 7.78 0.31 -10.67
CA THR A 23 7.38 -1.00 -10.15
C THR A 23 8.57 -1.66 -9.46
N PHE A 24 8.38 -2.08 -8.21
CA PHE A 24 9.38 -2.79 -7.43
C PHE A 24 8.99 -4.26 -7.26
N THR A 25 9.98 -5.12 -7.45
CA THR A 25 9.91 -6.49 -6.94
C THR A 25 10.23 -6.47 -5.45
N VAL A 26 9.51 -7.27 -4.68
CA VAL A 26 9.69 -7.32 -3.22
C VAL A 26 10.47 -8.57 -2.87
N SER A 27 11.58 -8.39 -2.16
CA SER A 27 12.29 -9.46 -1.46
C SER A 27 11.84 -9.47 0.00
N GLY A 28 11.54 -10.66 0.53
CA GLY A 28 10.79 -10.77 1.79
C GLY A 28 9.29 -10.55 1.57
N GLY A 29 8.63 -9.84 2.48
CA GLY A 29 7.22 -9.49 2.31
C GLY A 29 6.20 -10.57 2.67
N GLN A 30 6.61 -11.67 3.29
CA GLN A 30 5.69 -12.67 3.86
C GLN A 30 5.88 -12.81 5.37
N VAL A 31 4.78 -12.73 6.12
CA VAL A 31 4.75 -12.93 7.57
C VAL A 31 3.54 -13.79 7.94
N SER A 32 3.74 -14.71 8.88
CA SER A 32 2.68 -15.49 9.51
C SER A 32 2.65 -15.17 11.00
N VAL A 33 1.46 -14.97 11.56
CA VAL A 33 1.26 -14.70 13.00
C VAL A 33 0.45 -15.81 13.68
N PRO A 34 0.61 -16.04 15.00
CA PRO A 34 0.07 -17.22 15.69
C PRO A 34 -1.46 -17.38 15.69
N VAL A 35 -2.22 -16.35 15.33
CA VAL A 35 -3.68 -16.46 15.17
C VAL A 35 -4.10 -17.24 13.92
N GLY A 36 -3.16 -17.57 13.03
CA GLY A 36 -3.44 -18.28 11.76
C GLY A 36 -3.61 -17.35 10.56
N LEU A 37 -3.12 -16.11 10.67
CA LEU A 37 -3.05 -15.16 9.56
C LEU A 37 -1.67 -15.24 8.90
N THR A 38 -1.65 -15.37 7.58
CA THR A 38 -0.46 -15.19 6.75
C THR A 38 -0.69 -14.04 5.77
N VAL A 39 0.21 -13.06 5.77
CA VAL A 39 0.21 -11.92 4.85
C VAL A 39 1.40 -12.05 3.91
N GLN A 40 1.16 -11.86 2.61
CA GLN A 40 2.16 -11.85 1.56
C GLN A 40 1.98 -10.61 0.69
N VAL A 41 3.03 -9.81 0.55
CA VAL A 41 3.12 -8.72 -0.42
C VAL A 41 3.70 -9.26 -1.72
N LYS A 42 3.01 -9.04 -2.83
CA LYS A 42 3.41 -9.51 -4.17
C LYS A 42 4.19 -8.46 -4.94
N SER A 43 3.83 -7.18 -4.79
CA SER A 43 4.50 -6.07 -5.46
C SER A 43 4.24 -4.75 -4.74
N VAL A 44 5.15 -3.80 -4.95
CA VAL A 44 4.98 -2.39 -4.55
C VAL A 44 5.18 -1.54 -5.80
N ILE A 45 4.23 -0.65 -6.08
CA ILE A 45 4.30 0.32 -7.17
C ILE A 45 4.34 1.70 -6.52
N VAL A 46 5.43 2.44 -6.71
CA VAL A 46 5.56 3.81 -6.22
C VAL A 46 5.28 4.74 -7.39
N GLY A 47 4.16 5.47 -7.31
CA GLY A 47 3.81 6.56 -8.20
C GLY A 47 4.09 7.92 -7.57
N ASP A 48 3.74 8.98 -8.29
CA ASP A 48 3.98 10.36 -7.87
C ASP A 48 3.04 10.81 -6.75
N ASP A 49 1.79 10.36 -6.79
CA ASP A 49 0.71 10.77 -5.88
C ASP A 49 0.23 9.62 -4.97
N ALA A 50 0.58 8.37 -5.30
CA ALA A 50 0.19 7.21 -4.53
C ALA A 50 1.19 6.05 -4.67
N THR A 51 1.38 5.35 -3.55
CA THR A 51 2.02 4.05 -3.51
C THR A 51 0.96 2.96 -3.43
N ARG A 52 1.07 1.95 -4.29
CA ARG A 52 0.17 0.78 -4.32
C ARG A 52 0.91 -0.46 -3.87
N VAL A 53 0.32 -1.21 -2.94
CA VAL A 53 0.86 -2.49 -2.45
C VAL A 53 -0.10 -3.61 -2.78
N ARG A 54 0.31 -4.52 -3.66
CA ARG A 54 -0.45 -5.73 -3.99
C ARG A 54 -0.21 -6.75 -2.89
N LEU A 55 -1.27 -7.19 -2.21
CA LEU A 55 -1.16 -8.18 -1.14
C LEU A 55 -2.13 -9.34 -1.29
N ARG A 56 -1.76 -10.44 -0.65
CA ARG A 56 -2.60 -11.59 -0.34
C ARG A 56 -2.53 -11.86 1.16
N ALA A 57 -3.66 -11.86 1.83
CA ALA A 57 -3.79 -12.22 3.23
C ALA A 57 -4.71 -13.45 3.34
N SER A 58 -4.18 -14.54 3.89
CA SER A 58 -4.91 -15.81 4.07
C SER A 58 -5.09 -16.05 5.55
N PHE A 59 -6.33 -16.33 5.98
CA PHE A 59 -6.67 -16.52 7.38
C PHE A 59 -7.37 -17.86 7.57
N ASP A 60 -6.76 -18.73 8.39
CA ASP A 60 -7.30 -20.01 8.80
C ASP A 60 -6.94 -20.26 10.27
N SER A 61 -7.94 -20.40 11.13
CA SER A 61 -7.77 -20.39 12.59
C SER A 61 -8.72 -21.34 13.29
N HIS A 62 -8.23 -21.97 14.35
CA HIS A 62 -9.07 -22.68 15.31
C HIS A 62 -9.54 -21.80 16.48
N LYS A 63 -9.10 -20.52 16.54
CA LYS A 63 -9.31 -19.64 17.70
C LYS A 63 -10.49 -18.67 17.54
N THR A 64 -10.82 -18.28 16.30
CA THR A 64 -11.83 -17.25 16.01
C THR A 64 -12.40 -17.43 14.60
N THR A 65 -13.52 -16.78 14.30
CA THR A 65 -14.23 -16.90 13.01
C THR A 65 -13.92 -15.76 12.03
N PHE A 66 -13.31 -14.68 12.49
CA PHE A 66 -12.82 -13.59 11.64
C PHE A 66 -11.76 -12.77 12.38
N ILE A 67 -11.03 -11.94 11.62
CA ILE A 67 -10.16 -10.88 12.14
C ILE A 67 -10.34 -9.60 11.32
N ASN A 68 -9.99 -8.45 11.89
CA ASN A 68 -9.85 -7.16 11.21
C ASN A 68 -8.35 -6.83 11.06
N MET A 69 -7.91 -6.42 9.87
CA MET A 69 -6.52 -5.98 9.65
C MET A 69 -6.35 -4.45 9.73
N ASN A 70 -7.45 -3.70 9.76
CA ASN A 70 -7.48 -2.23 9.76
C ASN A 70 -8.44 -1.73 10.84
N ASP A 71 -8.15 -2.01 12.11
CA ASP A 71 -9.10 -1.87 13.21
C ASP A 71 -9.19 -0.44 13.79
N ARG A 72 -8.35 -0.10 14.78
CA ARG A 72 -8.42 1.20 15.48
C ARG A 72 -7.82 2.35 14.67
N GLU A 73 -6.85 2.04 13.84
CA GLU A 73 -6.15 3.00 12.99
C GLU A 73 -5.86 2.40 11.61
N ASN A 74 -5.60 3.28 10.65
CA ASN A 74 -5.29 2.83 9.30
C ASN A 74 -3.90 2.20 9.25
N ALA A 75 -3.81 1.05 8.59
CA ALA A 75 -2.55 0.44 8.19
C ALA A 75 -1.65 1.46 7.49
N TYR A 76 -0.34 1.30 7.59
CA TYR A 76 0.59 2.28 7.04
C TYR A 76 1.87 1.63 6.53
N LEU A 77 2.52 2.32 5.60
CA LEU A 77 3.90 2.07 5.22
C LEU A 77 4.80 3.01 6.03
N ALA A 78 5.88 2.51 6.61
CA ALA A 78 6.89 3.35 7.28
C ALA A 78 8.31 2.96 6.84
N TRP A 79 9.23 3.92 6.86
CA TRP A 79 10.64 3.71 6.53
C TRP A 79 11.62 4.20 7.60
N ALA A 80 11.11 4.88 8.61
CA ALA A 80 11.85 5.30 9.79
C ALA A 80 10.86 5.50 10.95
N ASP A 81 11.40 5.62 12.16
CA ASP A 81 10.59 5.93 13.34
C ASP A 81 9.94 7.32 13.21
N GLY A 82 8.80 7.49 13.90
CA GLY A 82 8.04 8.74 13.95
C GLY A 82 6.90 8.85 12.93
N ASP A 83 6.03 9.84 13.12
CA ASP A 83 4.82 10.01 12.31
C ASP A 83 5.09 10.67 10.95
N GLN A 84 6.22 11.35 10.77
CA GLN A 84 6.58 12.03 9.52
C GLN A 84 7.14 11.10 8.44
N ASN A 85 7.50 9.86 8.82
CA ASN A 85 8.15 8.88 7.95
C ASN A 85 7.23 7.72 7.58
N ARG A 86 5.95 8.02 7.36
CA ARG A 86 4.94 7.02 6.99
C ARG A 86 3.89 7.55 6.01
N LEU A 87 3.28 6.63 5.28
CA LEU A 87 2.08 6.86 4.49
C LEU A 87 0.94 6.01 5.06
N HIS A 88 -0.19 6.63 5.38
CA HIS A 88 -1.38 5.92 5.83
C HIS A 88 -2.17 5.37 4.64
N MET A 89 -2.71 4.17 4.81
CA MET A 89 -3.59 3.54 3.83
C MET A 89 -4.91 4.33 3.76
N ARG A 90 -5.39 4.56 2.53
CA ARG A 90 -6.78 4.98 2.30
C ARG A 90 -7.70 3.80 2.60
N GLN A 91 -8.75 4.05 3.37
CA GLN A 91 -9.74 3.02 3.69
C GLN A 91 -10.40 2.45 2.44
N ILE A 92 -10.72 1.16 2.49
CA ILE A 92 -11.44 0.46 1.42
C ILE A 92 -12.94 0.57 1.73
N ASP A 93 -13.69 1.32 0.94
CA ASP A 93 -15.11 1.63 1.24
C ASP A 93 -15.96 0.38 1.49
N SER A 94 -15.79 -0.67 0.68
CA SER A 94 -16.54 -1.92 0.81
C SER A 94 -16.06 -2.83 1.95
N ASN A 95 -14.86 -2.59 2.50
CA ASN A 95 -14.29 -3.39 3.58
C ASN A 95 -13.30 -2.57 4.42
N LYS A 96 -13.79 -1.52 5.08
CA LYS A 96 -12.95 -0.53 5.76
C LYS A 96 -12.05 -1.11 6.87
N TRP A 97 -12.49 -2.22 7.46
CA TRP A 97 -11.75 -2.94 8.50
C TRP A 97 -10.80 -4.01 7.96
N MET A 98 -10.80 -4.23 6.65
CA MET A 98 -10.09 -5.32 5.99
C MET A 98 -10.39 -6.67 6.68
N ARG A 99 -11.68 -6.92 6.93
CA ARG A 99 -12.12 -8.13 7.61
C ARG A 99 -11.89 -9.34 6.72
N ILE A 100 -11.31 -10.39 7.31
CA ILE A 100 -11.15 -11.70 6.68
C ILE A 100 -11.88 -12.73 7.53
N SER A 101 -12.85 -13.42 6.94
CA SER A 101 -13.51 -14.56 7.58
C SER A 101 -12.60 -15.79 7.59
N ASN A 102 -12.77 -16.66 8.58
CA ASN A 102 -11.99 -17.87 8.73
C ASN A 102 -12.12 -18.79 7.49
N GLY A 103 -11.00 -19.40 7.08
CA GLY A 103 -10.89 -20.22 5.88
C GLY A 103 -10.93 -19.41 4.57
N LYS A 104 -10.71 -18.10 4.62
CA LYS A 104 -10.75 -17.21 3.43
C LYS A 104 -9.41 -16.54 3.17
N THR A 105 -9.26 -16.13 1.92
CA THR A 105 -8.17 -15.29 1.45
C THR A 105 -8.75 -13.97 0.95
N MET A 106 -8.11 -12.87 1.35
CA MET A 106 -8.30 -11.55 0.77
C MET A 106 -7.10 -11.23 -0.12
N GLU A 107 -7.36 -10.78 -1.34
CA GLU A 107 -6.31 -10.35 -2.28
C GLU A 107 -6.73 -9.03 -2.92
N GLY A 108 -5.79 -8.09 -3.04
CA GLY A 108 -6.10 -6.77 -3.55
C GLY A 108 -4.92 -5.81 -3.49
N ASP A 109 -5.19 -4.58 -3.94
CA ASP A 109 -4.25 -3.47 -3.86
C ASP A 109 -4.64 -2.59 -2.68
N LEU A 110 -3.69 -2.33 -1.79
CA LEU A 110 -3.80 -1.24 -0.84
C LEU A 110 -3.23 0.02 -1.46
N VAL A 111 -3.89 1.15 -1.22
CA VAL A 111 -3.43 2.43 -1.73
C VAL A 111 -3.07 3.36 -0.59
N PHE A 112 -1.85 3.88 -0.66
CA PHE A 112 -1.26 4.82 0.29
C PHE A 112 -1.08 6.15 -0.45
N PRO A 113 -1.89 7.18 -0.17
CA PRO A 113 -1.68 8.50 -0.75
C PRO A 113 -0.29 9.04 -0.37
N GLY A 114 0.47 9.47 -1.37
CA GLY A 114 1.86 9.90 -1.24
C GLY A 114 2.86 8.91 -1.85
N THR A 115 4.12 9.34 -1.85
CA THR A 115 5.22 8.64 -2.49
C THR A 115 6.31 8.31 -1.49
N ILE A 116 6.99 7.18 -1.70
CA ILE A 116 8.17 6.79 -0.91
C ILE A 116 9.38 7.51 -1.52
N PRO A 117 10.23 8.19 -0.73
CA PRO A 117 11.43 8.85 -1.26
C PRO A 117 12.37 7.87 -1.98
N ASP A 118 12.99 8.31 -3.09
CA ASP A 118 13.79 7.46 -3.98
C ASP A 118 15.01 6.79 -3.32
N ASP A 119 15.55 7.38 -2.26
CA ASP A 119 16.69 6.87 -1.49
C ASP A 119 16.31 5.73 -0.54
N ILE A 120 15.03 5.56 -0.24
CA ILE A 120 14.52 4.49 0.63
C ILE A 120 14.53 3.14 -0.09
N LYS A 121 15.10 2.13 0.57
CA LYS A 121 15.14 0.73 0.09
C LYS A 121 14.43 -0.25 0.99
N ASN A 122 14.15 0.14 2.24
CA ASN A 122 13.49 -0.69 3.22
C ASN A 122 12.27 0.04 3.73
N VAL A 123 11.12 -0.62 3.66
CA VAL A 123 9.88 -0.13 4.24
C VAL A 123 9.22 -1.26 5.02
N VAL A 124 8.38 -0.91 5.98
CA VAL A 124 7.54 -1.85 6.72
C VAL A 124 6.09 -1.53 6.46
N LEU A 125 5.31 -2.55 6.12
CA LEU A 125 3.85 -2.47 6.08
C LEU A 125 3.32 -2.92 7.44
N VAL A 126 2.59 -2.04 8.12
CA VAL A 126 2.11 -2.27 9.48
C VAL A 126 0.59 -2.30 9.52
N PHE A 127 0.06 -3.34 10.16
CA PHE A 127 -1.36 -3.52 10.46
C PHE A 127 -1.54 -3.59 11.98
N ASN A 128 -2.56 -2.91 12.50
CA ASN A 128 -2.93 -2.94 13.92
C ASN A 128 -1.71 -2.75 14.87
N PRO A 129 -0.96 -1.65 14.76
CA PRO A 129 0.26 -1.47 15.56
C PRO A 129 -0.07 -1.51 17.07
N GLY A 130 0.87 -2.00 17.87
CA GLY A 130 0.70 -2.15 19.32
C GLY A 130 -0.14 -3.37 19.75
N ASN A 131 -0.89 -4.01 18.85
CA ASN A 131 -1.56 -5.27 19.15
C ASN A 131 -0.58 -6.45 19.07
N SER A 132 -0.87 -7.52 19.84
CA SER A 132 -0.14 -8.78 19.75
C SER A 132 -0.51 -9.53 18.46
N GLY A 133 0.42 -10.32 17.91
CA GLY A 133 0.12 -11.27 16.83
C GLY A 133 -0.82 -12.42 17.26
N GLU A 134 -1.08 -12.56 18.56
CA GLU A 134 -2.04 -13.52 19.12
C GLU A 134 -3.45 -12.95 19.27
N ASP A 135 -3.66 -11.64 19.03
CA ASP A 135 -4.98 -11.02 19.16
C ASP A 135 -5.98 -11.65 18.17
N THR A 136 -7.07 -12.19 18.71
CA THR A 136 -8.09 -12.94 17.96
C THR A 136 -9.14 -12.06 17.27
N ASN A 137 -9.04 -10.73 17.41
CA ASN A 137 -9.91 -9.78 16.74
C ASN A 137 -9.13 -8.90 15.77
N ALA A 138 -7.97 -8.39 16.17
CA ALA A 138 -7.15 -7.45 15.40
C ALA A 138 -5.65 -7.75 15.58
N PRO A 139 -5.11 -8.85 15.04
CA PRO A 139 -3.71 -9.22 15.21
C PRO A 139 -2.78 -8.12 14.70
N GLY A 140 -1.77 -7.81 15.49
CA GLY A 140 -0.68 -6.92 15.08
C GLY A 140 0.24 -7.62 14.07
N VAL A 141 0.51 -6.97 12.94
CA VAL A 141 1.35 -7.53 11.88
C VAL A 141 2.27 -6.46 11.32
N THR A 142 3.57 -6.74 11.29
CA THR A 142 4.58 -5.91 10.63
C THR A 142 5.25 -6.74 9.55
N VAL A 143 5.15 -6.30 8.30
CA VAL A 143 5.71 -6.99 7.14
C VAL A 143 6.90 -6.17 6.62
N PRO A 144 8.15 -6.63 6.81
CA PRO A 144 9.32 -5.97 6.23
C PRO A 144 9.37 -6.19 4.71
N LEU A 145 9.65 -5.11 3.97
CA LEU A 145 9.72 -5.06 2.52
C LEU A 145 11.04 -4.44 2.09
N GLU A 146 11.83 -5.20 1.33
CA GLU A 146 13.01 -4.69 0.63
C GLU A 146 12.61 -4.35 -0.82
N LEU A 147 12.70 -3.06 -1.18
CA LEU A 147 12.32 -2.53 -2.48
C LEU A 147 13.47 -2.72 -3.49
N LYS A 148 13.28 -3.64 -4.43
CA LYS A 148 14.24 -3.93 -5.51
C LYS A 148 13.72 -3.45 -6.85
N LYS A 149 14.53 -2.65 -7.53
CA LYS A 149 14.29 -2.24 -8.92
C LYS A 149 14.55 -3.40 -9.86
#